data_AF-A0A8S3YKG4-F1
#
_entry.id   AF-A0A8S3YKG4-F1
#
_cell.length_a   1.000
_cell.length_b   1.000
_cell.length_c   1.000
_cell.angle_alpha   90.00
_cell.angle_beta   90.00
_cell.angle_gamma   90.00
#
_symmetry.space_group_name_H-M   'P 1'
#
loop_
_entity.id
_entity.type
_entity.pdbx_description
1 polymer ?
#
loop_
_entity_poly.entity_id
_entity_poly.type
_entity_poly.pdbx_seq_one_letter_code
_entity_poly.pdbx_strand_id
1 'polypeptide(L)'
;MNSNAELKVIYGNSCPTVGGTGHIDVHFLEYSDTCWEDLNTNRCDPMFTFCLSTPQKGRLKVDNCNYDSTAQSADVFGNTNYINTEHLTSIGGLKNPWSVQVQKFIEPSVMLVVQVIDADYIDDDHMQTFAKTLTETVWPDKEHSIWENRIMSQNSHTIKFKVRMYCDPYYYTSACDKYCKPDDSSSGHFTCDANGDKICMPGWQGSQCTEDTDECALGFCVRGTCKNTPGDYSCDCPEHYTGKNCSYLKNPCQEQPCLNGGTCFAHATEHVYICQCMPNWEGINCQMFALRLPWKNHVNIVGSVTPTRILTRYPQY
;
A
#
# COMPACT_ATOMS: atom_id res chain seq x y z
N MET A 1 17.29 -57.27 -3.61
CA MET A 1 15.96 -56.96 -3.05
C MET A 1 16.17 -56.44 -1.63
N ASN A 2 15.67 -55.23 -1.38
CA ASN A 2 15.54 -54.49 -0.12
C ASN A 2 16.79 -54.21 0.74
N SER A 3 17.39 -53.05 0.52
CA SER A 3 17.99 -52.24 1.58
C SER A 3 17.17 -50.95 1.73
N ASN A 4 16.24 -50.95 2.68
CA ASN A 4 15.55 -49.74 3.13
C ASN A 4 16.56 -48.85 3.84
N ALA A 5 17.05 -47.81 3.14
CA ALA A 5 17.69 -46.68 3.79
C ALA A 5 16.57 -45.70 4.20
N GLU A 6 16.19 -45.75 5.48
CA GLU A 6 15.37 -44.69 6.07
C GLU A 6 16.17 -43.39 6.04
N LEU A 7 15.69 -42.42 5.27
CA LEU A 7 16.12 -41.03 5.34
C LEU A 7 15.75 -40.49 6.72
N LYS A 8 16.73 -40.47 7.62
CA LYS A 8 16.63 -39.79 8.91
C LYS A 8 16.63 -38.28 8.65
N VAL A 9 15.44 -37.68 8.66
CA VAL A 9 15.28 -36.22 8.65
C VAL A 9 15.85 -35.68 9.96
N ILE A 10 17.01 -35.04 9.88
CA ILE A 10 17.59 -34.30 11.00
C ILE A 10 16.80 -33.00 11.11
N TYR A 11 15.91 -32.91 12.09
CA TYR A 11 15.36 -31.63 12.55
C TYR A 11 16.49 -30.83 13.23
N GLY A 12 17.29 -30.15 12.40
CA GLY A 12 18.16 -29.06 12.80
C GLY A 12 17.42 -27.74 12.62
N ASN A 13 17.31 -26.97 13.69
CA ASN A 13 16.65 -25.66 13.72
C ASN A 13 17.22 -24.69 12.68
N SER A 14 16.33 -23.84 12.15
CA SER A 14 16.49 -22.84 11.08
C SER A 14 16.58 -23.41 9.65
N CYS A 15 15.47 -23.35 8.92
CA CYS A 15 15.55 -23.11 7.48
C CYS A 15 16.44 -21.88 7.28
N PRO A 16 17.41 -21.89 6.34
CA PRO A 16 17.99 -20.63 5.91
C PRO A 16 16.81 -19.79 5.41
N THR A 17 16.55 -18.67 6.07
CA THR A 17 15.67 -17.63 5.54
C THR A 17 16.35 -17.16 4.27
N VAL A 18 15.98 -17.76 3.13
CA VAL A 18 16.36 -17.25 1.82
C VAL A 18 15.60 -15.93 1.72
N GLY A 19 16.26 -14.84 2.12
CA GLY A 19 15.75 -13.50 1.91
C GLY A 19 15.48 -13.28 0.42
N GLY A 20 14.60 -12.34 0.09
CA GLY A 20 14.35 -11.98 -1.29
C GLY A 20 15.57 -11.33 -1.92
N THR A 21 15.62 -11.33 -3.25
CA THR A 21 16.70 -10.67 -3.99
C THR A 21 16.34 -9.21 -4.21
N GLY A 22 17.32 -8.32 -3.99
CA GLY A 22 17.26 -6.95 -4.45
C GLY A 22 17.76 -6.82 -5.89
N HIS A 23 17.40 -5.72 -6.55
CA HIS A 23 17.82 -5.40 -7.91
C HIS A 23 18.23 -3.94 -7.99
N ILE A 24 19.29 -3.69 -8.76
CA ILE A 24 19.78 -2.34 -9.07
C ILE A 24 19.80 -2.21 -10.58
N ASP A 25 18.95 -1.32 -11.11
CA ASP A 25 18.98 -0.96 -12.53
C ASP A 25 19.70 0.39 -12.67
N VAL A 26 20.76 0.43 -13.48
CA VAL A 26 21.47 1.65 -13.86
C VAL A 26 21.28 1.88 -15.35
N HIS A 27 20.68 3.02 -15.71
CA HIS A 27 20.49 3.44 -17.09
C HIS A 27 21.42 4.62 -17.39
N PHE A 28 22.43 4.39 -18.21
CA PHE A 28 23.34 5.44 -18.66
C PHE A 28 22.62 6.38 -19.62
N LEU A 29 22.85 7.68 -19.48
CA LEU A 29 22.22 8.71 -20.29
C LEU A 29 23.26 9.39 -21.17
N GLU A 30 24.37 9.81 -20.59
CA GLU A 30 25.36 10.65 -21.27
C GLU A 30 26.76 10.48 -20.67
N TYR A 31 27.77 10.45 -21.54
CA TYR A 31 29.17 10.72 -21.22
C TYR A 31 29.62 12.00 -21.93
N SER A 32 30.39 12.83 -21.26
CA SER A 32 31.10 13.93 -21.90
C SER A 32 32.46 14.16 -21.27
N ASP A 33 33.39 14.66 -22.07
CA ASP A 33 34.74 15.02 -21.65
C ASP A 33 35.26 16.21 -22.47
N THR A 34 36.21 16.95 -21.93
CA THR A 34 36.92 18.03 -22.61
C THR A 34 38.38 17.68 -22.91
N CYS A 35 38.79 16.41 -22.76
CA CYS A 35 40.17 15.98 -22.99
C CYS A 35 40.65 16.28 -24.41
N TRP A 36 41.88 16.77 -24.49
CA TRP A 36 42.64 17.21 -25.67
C TRP A 36 44.11 16.77 -25.49
N GLU A 37 44.44 15.47 -25.61
CA GLU A 37 45.77 14.89 -25.93
C GLU A 37 45.48 13.44 -26.43
N ASP A 38 46.19 12.78 -27.35
CA ASP A 38 47.58 12.89 -27.81
C ASP A 38 47.74 12.53 -29.32
N LEU A 39 48.94 12.75 -29.86
CA LEU A 39 49.39 12.72 -31.26
C LEU A 39 49.07 11.46 -32.10
N ASN A 40 47.81 11.25 -32.54
CA ASN A 40 47.51 10.65 -33.87
C ASN A 40 46.04 10.75 -34.37
N THR A 41 45.06 11.02 -33.51
CA THR A 41 43.68 11.37 -33.92
C THR A 41 43.05 12.18 -32.78
N ASN A 42 42.50 13.36 -33.06
CA ASN A 42 42.11 14.36 -32.04
C ASN A 42 40.93 13.97 -31.10
N ARG A 43 40.67 12.68 -30.82
CA ARG A 43 39.51 12.22 -30.04
C ARG A 43 39.81 10.90 -29.32
N CYS A 44 39.29 10.77 -28.11
CA CYS A 44 39.37 9.54 -27.32
C CYS A 44 38.47 8.44 -27.88
N ASP A 45 38.78 7.20 -27.55
CA ASP A 45 38.06 5.96 -27.84
C ASP A 45 37.53 5.35 -26.51
N PRO A 46 36.48 5.93 -25.87
CA PRO A 46 36.10 5.53 -24.52
C PRO A 46 35.55 4.11 -24.46
N MET A 47 36.02 3.35 -23.47
CA MET A 47 35.48 2.07 -23.06
C MET A 47 35.11 2.11 -21.57
N PHE A 48 33.95 1.56 -21.21
CA PHE A 48 33.39 1.65 -19.87
C PHE A 48 33.44 0.31 -19.15
N THR A 49 33.91 0.33 -17.90
CA THR A 49 33.74 -0.79 -16.97
C THR A 49 32.96 -0.32 -15.75
N PHE A 50 31.88 -1.03 -15.43
CA PHE A 50 30.95 -0.77 -14.35
C PHE A 50 31.12 -1.79 -13.23
N CYS A 51 30.97 -1.33 -12.00
CA CYS A 51 31.09 -2.14 -10.80
C CYS A 51 30.20 -1.58 -9.70
N LEU A 52 29.41 -2.43 -9.05
CA LEU A 52 28.75 -2.14 -7.79
C LEU A 52 29.57 -2.74 -6.66
N SER A 53 29.85 -1.94 -5.64
CA SER A 53 30.68 -2.35 -4.51
C SER A 53 30.14 -1.78 -3.21
N THR A 54 30.63 -2.26 -2.08
CA THR A 54 30.44 -1.56 -0.80
C THR A 54 31.40 -0.37 -0.72
N PRO A 55 31.11 0.70 0.04
CA PRO A 55 32.04 1.82 0.19
C PRO A 55 33.44 1.36 0.65
N GLN A 56 34.43 1.47 -0.23
CA GLN A 56 35.81 1.05 0.06
C GLN A 56 36.64 2.21 0.61
N LYS A 57 37.55 1.93 1.56
CA LYS A 57 38.58 2.87 2.00
C LYS A 57 39.81 2.73 1.10
N GLY A 58 40.20 3.77 0.38
CA GLY A 58 41.43 3.80 -0.43
C GLY A 58 41.18 4.09 -1.92
N ARG A 59 42.13 3.70 -2.79
CA ARG A 59 42.01 3.87 -4.24
C ARG A 59 40.94 2.91 -4.77
N LEU A 60 39.93 3.47 -5.42
CA LEU A 60 38.83 2.75 -6.06
C LEU A 60 39.41 1.83 -7.15
N LYS A 61 39.12 0.53 -7.07
CA LYS A 61 39.52 -0.47 -8.07
C LYS A 61 38.30 -1.25 -8.53
N VAL A 62 38.21 -1.51 -9.82
CA VAL A 62 37.11 -2.24 -10.47
C VAL A 62 37.26 -3.76 -10.32
N ASP A 63 38.46 -4.24 -9.97
CA ASP A 63 38.80 -5.67 -9.95
C ASP A 63 38.25 -6.44 -8.72
N ASN A 64 37.50 -5.78 -7.83
CA ASN A 64 37.00 -6.40 -6.59
C ASN A 64 35.61 -5.85 -6.20
N CYS A 65 34.61 -6.16 -7.02
CA CYS A 65 33.21 -5.77 -6.81
C CYS A 65 32.52 -6.73 -5.83
N ASN A 66 31.98 -6.20 -4.73
CA ASN A 66 31.32 -7.00 -3.69
C ASN A 66 30.00 -7.68 -4.12
N TYR A 67 29.43 -7.29 -5.26
CA TYR A 67 28.11 -7.74 -5.73
C TYR A 67 28.18 -8.62 -6.99
N ASP A 68 29.35 -9.20 -7.32
CA ASP A 68 29.57 -9.98 -8.57
C ASP A 68 29.08 -9.25 -9.83
N SER A 69 29.24 -7.93 -9.82
CA SER A 69 28.57 -7.00 -10.72
C SER A 69 29.56 -6.34 -11.69
N THR A 70 30.63 -7.01 -12.10
CA THR A 70 31.55 -6.41 -13.06
C THR A 70 30.94 -6.52 -14.46
N ALA A 71 30.78 -5.39 -15.14
CA ALA A 71 30.27 -5.35 -16.51
C ALA A 71 31.11 -4.39 -17.34
N GLN A 72 31.41 -4.76 -18.59
CA GLN A 72 32.24 -3.97 -19.49
C GLN A 72 31.49 -3.76 -20.81
N SER A 73 31.62 -2.59 -21.43
CA SER A 73 31.19 -2.40 -22.81
C SER A 73 32.08 -3.24 -23.73
N ALA A 74 31.46 -4.10 -24.54
CA ALA A 74 32.12 -4.93 -25.54
C ALA A 74 32.67 -4.13 -26.73
N ASP A 75 32.02 -3.01 -27.09
CA ASP A 75 32.48 -2.13 -28.16
C ASP A 75 33.06 -0.82 -27.61
N VAL A 76 34.05 -0.31 -28.34
CA VAL A 76 34.72 0.97 -28.08
C VAL A 76 33.96 2.09 -28.78
N PHE A 77 33.73 3.21 -28.10
CA PHE A 77 33.07 4.37 -28.69
C PHE A 77 34.08 5.20 -29.49
N GLY A 78 34.28 4.83 -30.75
CA GLY A 78 35.33 5.42 -31.57
C GLY A 78 35.23 6.94 -31.74
N ASN A 79 36.34 7.64 -31.44
CA ASN A 79 36.63 9.02 -31.76
C ASN A 79 35.51 9.97 -31.32
N THR A 80 35.20 9.99 -30.02
CA THR A 80 34.20 10.91 -29.47
C THR A 80 34.47 11.33 -28.02
N ASN A 81 34.27 12.62 -27.75
CA ASN A 81 34.30 13.18 -26.39
C ASN A 81 32.87 13.36 -25.83
N TYR A 82 31.86 12.89 -26.57
CA TYR A 82 30.45 12.98 -26.19
C TYR A 82 29.70 11.73 -26.65
N ILE A 83 28.98 11.10 -25.74
CA ILE A 83 28.17 9.92 -26.02
C ILE A 83 26.80 10.14 -25.40
N ASN A 84 25.74 10.11 -26.22
CA ASN A 84 24.36 10.09 -25.75
C ASN A 84 23.79 8.68 -25.93
N THR A 85 23.32 8.09 -24.82
CA THR A 85 22.79 6.72 -24.76
C THR A 85 21.39 6.67 -24.17
N GLU A 86 20.74 7.82 -23.95
CA GLU A 86 19.45 7.93 -23.27
C GLU A 86 18.38 7.03 -23.90
N HIS A 87 18.36 6.95 -25.23
CA HIS A 87 17.42 6.16 -26.01
C HIS A 87 18.01 4.84 -26.54
N LEU A 88 19.25 4.50 -26.18
CA LEU A 88 19.91 3.29 -26.64
C LEU A 88 19.64 2.12 -25.69
N THR A 89 19.43 0.94 -26.25
CA THR A 89 19.23 -0.32 -25.51
C THR A 89 20.54 -0.96 -25.06
N SER A 90 21.69 -0.44 -25.51
CA SER A 90 23.01 -0.90 -25.13
C SER A 90 24.07 0.21 -25.18
N ILE A 91 25.13 0.05 -24.41
CA ILE A 91 26.34 0.88 -24.37
C ILE A 91 27.49 -0.01 -24.84
N GLY A 92 27.81 0.03 -26.14
CA GLY A 92 28.81 -0.84 -26.74
C GLY A 92 28.59 -2.31 -26.41
N GLY A 93 27.43 -2.86 -26.74
CA GLY A 93 27.07 -4.27 -26.46
C GLY A 93 26.61 -4.57 -25.02
N LEU A 94 26.93 -3.74 -24.01
CA LEU A 94 26.37 -3.91 -22.66
C LEU A 94 24.93 -3.43 -22.62
N LYS A 95 24.01 -4.21 -22.05
CA LYS A 95 22.59 -3.84 -21.92
C LYS A 95 22.42 -2.51 -21.16
N ASN A 96 21.58 -1.62 -21.68
CA ASN A 96 21.19 -0.36 -21.05
C ASN A 96 19.64 -0.31 -20.95
N PRO A 97 19.04 -0.43 -19.75
CA PRO A 97 19.69 -0.40 -18.45
C PRO A 97 20.47 -1.68 -18.13
N TRP A 98 21.57 -1.48 -17.41
CA TRP A 98 22.35 -2.54 -16.79
C TRP A 98 21.69 -2.92 -15.46
N SER A 99 21.31 -4.19 -15.32
CA SER A 99 20.58 -4.71 -14.16
C SER A 99 21.44 -5.70 -13.39
N VAL A 100 21.54 -5.52 -12.08
CA VAL A 100 22.29 -6.41 -11.18
C VAL A 100 21.38 -6.92 -10.08
N GLN A 101 21.42 -8.22 -9.85
CA GLN A 101 20.77 -8.87 -8.72
C GLN A 101 21.69 -8.83 -7.50
N VAL A 102 21.17 -8.44 -6.34
CA VAL A 102 21.89 -8.41 -5.07
C VAL A 102 21.17 -9.27 -4.05
N GLN A 103 21.85 -10.26 -3.47
CA GLN A 103 21.23 -11.15 -2.49
C GLN A 103 20.77 -10.43 -1.22
N LYS A 104 21.45 -9.33 -0.88
CA LYS A 104 21.09 -8.43 0.21
C LYS A 104 21.73 -7.07 -0.04
N PHE A 105 20.99 -5.99 0.14
CA PHE A 105 21.59 -4.67 0.21
C PHE A 105 22.47 -4.58 1.47
N ILE A 106 23.80 -4.54 1.30
CA ILE A 106 24.71 -4.36 2.43
C ILE A 106 24.67 -2.88 2.81
N GLU A 107 23.90 -2.58 3.85
CA GLU A 107 23.79 -1.23 4.41
C GLU A 107 25.15 -0.69 4.89
N PRO A 108 25.36 0.64 4.87
CA PRO A 108 24.35 1.69 4.63
C PRO A 108 24.27 2.21 3.19
N SER A 109 25.04 1.68 2.24
CA SER A 109 24.99 2.18 0.86
C SER A 109 25.68 1.27 -0.15
N VAL A 110 25.17 1.26 -1.38
CA VAL A 110 25.84 0.65 -2.54
C VAL A 110 26.68 1.74 -3.21
N MET A 111 27.85 1.41 -3.73
CA MET A 111 28.70 2.34 -4.47
C MET A 111 28.78 1.90 -5.92
N LEU A 112 28.39 2.77 -6.85
CA LEU A 112 28.64 2.60 -8.27
C LEU A 112 30.03 3.14 -8.57
N VAL A 113 30.89 2.29 -9.12
CA VAL A 113 32.20 2.63 -9.65
C VAL A 113 32.15 2.47 -11.16
N VAL A 114 32.61 3.50 -11.88
CA VAL A 114 32.71 3.49 -13.34
C VAL A 114 34.12 3.86 -13.73
N GLN A 115 34.81 2.96 -14.39
CA GLN A 115 36.11 3.22 -15.00
C GLN A 115 35.93 3.49 -16.48
N VAL A 116 36.57 4.55 -16.95
CA VAL A 116 36.69 4.91 -18.35
C VAL A 116 38.16 4.78 -18.72
N ILE A 117 38.44 4.01 -19.76
CA ILE A 117 39.76 3.93 -20.37
C ILE A 117 39.63 4.34 -21.84
N ASP A 118 40.72 4.84 -22.40
CA ASP A 118 40.84 5.11 -23.83
C ASP A 118 41.49 3.85 -24.44
N ALA A 119 40.73 3.16 -25.28
CA ALA A 119 41.07 1.84 -25.79
C ALA A 119 41.73 1.97 -27.15
N ASP A 120 43.03 2.25 -27.17
CA ASP A 120 43.82 2.47 -28.38
C ASP A 120 44.59 1.20 -28.83
N TYR A 121 45.37 1.31 -29.92
CA TYR A 121 46.11 0.17 -30.48
C TYR A 121 47.49 -0.06 -29.84
N ILE A 122 48.04 0.88 -29.06
CA ILE A 122 49.46 0.91 -28.71
C ILE A 122 49.72 0.98 -27.20
N ASP A 123 48.83 1.55 -26.39
CA ASP A 123 48.79 1.47 -24.92
C ASP A 123 47.40 1.94 -24.41
N ASP A 124 46.57 1.03 -23.88
CA ASP A 124 45.31 1.42 -23.22
C ASP A 124 45.59 2.38 -22.04
N ASP A 125 45.30 3.67 -22.17
CA ASP A 125 45.54 4.65 -21.12
C ASP A 125 44.30 4.86 -20.23
N HIS A 126 44.59 4.96 -18.93
CA HIS A 126 43.56 5.16 -17.94
C HIS A 126 43.08 6.62 -17.95
N MET A 127 41.91 6.88 -18.55
CA MET A 127 41.31 8.21 -18.53
C MET A 127 40.85 8.61 -17.12
N GLN A 128 39.85 7.91 -16.56
CA GLN A 128 39.21 8.33 -15.31
C GLN A 128 38.51 7.18 -14.58
N THR A 129 38.53 7.20 -13.25
CA THR A 129 37.65 6.36 -12.42
C THR A 129 36.70 7.25 -11.62
N PHE A 130 35.40 6.97 -11.71
CA PHE A 130 34.36 7.61 -10.93
C PHE A 130 33.86 6.68 -9.84
N ALA A 131 33.44 7.24 -8.72
CA ALA A 131 32.60 6.52 -7.76
C ALA A 131 31.50 7.42 -7.21
N LYS A 132 30.31 6.83 -7.04
CA LYS A 132 29.16 7.47 -6.43
C LYS A 132 28.47 6.51 -5.48
N THR A 133 28.33 6.95 -4.24
CA THR A 133 27.46 6.30 -3.27
C THR A 133 26.00 6.50 -3.68
N LEU A 134 25.30 5.38 -3.82
CA LEU A 134 23.89 5.23 -4.10
C LEU A 134 23.13 5.19 -2.76
N THR A 135 22.15 6.07 -2.61
CA THR A 135 21.31 6.25 -1.41
C THR A 135 19.83 6.31 -1.75
N GLU A 136 19.46 5.70 -2.86
CA GLU A 136 18.11 5.70 -3.42
C GLU A 136 17.18 4.84 -2.56
N THR A 137 15.89 5.14 -2.65
CA THR A 137 14.89 4.32 -1.97
C THR A 137 14.82 2.95 -2.63
N VAL A 138 14.83 1.88 -1.82
CA VAL A 138 14.58 0.52 -2.28
C VAL A 138 13.06 0.29 -2.31
N TRP A 139 12.52 0.08 -3.51
CA TRP A 139 11.09 -0.09 -3.73
C TRP A 139 10.65 -1.56 -3.58
N PRO A 140 9.43 -1.86 -3.12
CA PRO A 140 8.95 -3.24 -2.97
C PRO A 140 8.84 -4.02 -4.29
N ASP A 141 8.74 -3.30 -5.42
CA ASP A 141 8.62 -3.91 -6.74
C ASP A 141 9.15 -3.00 -7.85
N LYS A 142 9.36 -3.60 -9.02
CA LYS A 142 9.89 -2.93 -10.21
C LYS A 142 8.92 -1.96 -10.87
N GLU A 143 7.62 -2.25 -10.85
CA GLU A 143 6.59 -1.51 -11.58
C GLU A 143 6.36 -0.13 -10.96
N HIS A 144 6.38 -0.05 -9.63
CA HIS A 144 6.22 1.19 -8.86
C HIS A 144 7.56 1.87 -8.52
N SER A 145 8.69 1.23 -8.83
CA SER A 145 10.01 1.82 -8.59
C SER A 145 10.24 3.10 -9.41
N ILE A 146 10.81 4.11 -8.76
CA ILE A 146 11.08 5.40 -9.37
C ILE A 146 12.53 5.47 -9.85
N TRP A 147 12.73 6.02 -11.05
CA TRP A 147 14.05 6.36 -11.57
C TRP A 147 14.55 7.68 -10.99
N GLU A 148 15.74 7.66 -10.41
CA GLU A 148 16.39 8.84 -9.87
C GLU A 148 17.59 9.26 -10.73
N ASN A 149 17.60 10.51 -11.19
CA ASN A 149 18.70 11.05 -11.98
C ASN A 149 19.92 11.34 -11.09
N ARG A 150 21.10 11.03 -11.61
CA ARG A 150 22.40 11.19 -10.95
C ARG A 150 23.47 11.67 -11.93
N ILE A 151 24.48 12.34 -11.36
CA ILE A 151 25.62 12.86 -12.09
C ILE A 151 26.89 12.51 -11.31
N MET A 152 27.92 12.07 -12.03
CA MET A 152 29.29 11.95 -11.57
C MET A 152 30.16 12.87 -12.43
N SER A 153 30.87 13.79 -11.80
CA SER A 153 31.78 14.69 -12.49
C SER A 153 33.10 14.72 -11.73
N GLN A 154 34.20 14.50 -12.45
CA GLN A 154 35.55 14.55 -11.92
C GLN A 154 36.47 15.02 -13.04
N ASN A 155 37.31 16.02 -12.75
CA ASN A 155 38.14 16.71 -13.73
C ASN A 155 37.28 17.24 -14.91
N SER A 156 37.64 16.94 -16.15
CA SER A 156 36.90 17.32 -17.37
C SER A 156 35.75 16.38 -17.71
N HIS A 157 35.66 15.22 -17.05
CA HIS A 157 34.74 14.16 -17.43
C HIS A 157 33.42 14.25 -16.64
N THR A 158 32.31 13.99 -17.32
CA THR A 158 30.97 13.93 -16.72
C THR A 158 30.21 12.71 -17.23
N ILE A 159 29.55 12.03 -16.30
CA ILE A 159 28.64 10.92 -16.53
C ILE A 159 27.26 11.29 -15.97
N LYS A 160 26.22 11.20 -16.79
CA LYS A 160 24.82 11.28 -16.37
C LYS A 160 24.17 9.91 -16.50
N PHE A 161 23.44 9.51 -15.47
CA PHE A 161 22.71 8.26 -15.44
C PHE A 161 21.44 8.43 -14.60
N LYS A 162 20.51 7.50 -14.75
CA LYS A 162 19.41 7.32 -13.81
C LYS A 162 19.48 5.92 -13.21
N VAL A 163 19.11 5.80 -11.95
CA VAL A 163 19.21 4.56 -11.18
C VAL A 163 17.89 4.31 -10.46
N ARG A 164 17.57 3.04 -10.25
CA ARG A 164 16.49 2.62 -9.36
C ARG A 164 16.86 1.33 -8.65
N MET A 165 16.36 1.18 -7.43
CA MET A 165 16.60 0.01 -6.58
C MET A 165 15.25 -0.57 -6.17
N TYR A 166 15.08 -1.88 -6.26
CA TYR A 166 13.82 -2.55 -5.92
C TYR A 166 14.03 -4.00 -5.46
N CYS A 167 13.05 -4.57 -4.77
CA CYS A 167 13.03 -5.97 -4.34
C CYS A 167 12.31 -6.86 -5.36
N ASP A 168 12.52 -8.18 -5.23
CA ASP A 168 11.61 -9.18 -5.80
C ASP A 168 10.16 -8.96 -5.34
N PRO A 169 9.15 -9.36 -6.13
CA PRO A 169 7.76 -9.19 -5.75
C PRO A 169 7.45 -9.75 -4.35
N TYR A 170 6.66 -9.00 -3.59
CA TYR A 170 6.25 -9.33 -2.21
C TYR A 170 7.36 -9.26 -1.16
N TYR A 171 8.54 -8.77 -1.50
CA TYR A 171 9.59 -8.46 -0.53
C TYR A 171 9.64 -6.96 -0.22
N TYR A 172 9.84 -6.65 1.06
CA TYR A 172 9.78 -5.31 1.62
C TYR A 172 11.05 -5.00 2.41
N THR A 173 11.14 -3.75 2.89
CA THR A 173 12.27 -3.14 3.60
C THR A 173 13.46 -2.79 2.69
N SER A 174 14.39 -1.98 3.20
CA SER A 174 15.66 -1.65 2.53
C SER A 174 16.53 -2.89 2.25
N ALA A 175 16.34 -3.98 2.99
CA ALA A 175 17.14 -5.19 2.89
C ALA A 175 16.49 -6.29 2.04
N CYS A 176 15.25 -6.11 1.57
CA CYS A 176 14.46 -7.13 0.87
C CYS A 176 14.32 -8.47 1.63
N ASP A 177 14.37 -8.46 2.96
CA ASP A 177 14.37 -9.66 3.79
C ASP A 177 13.01 -10.01 4.40
N LYS A 178 11.99 -9.18 4.17
CA LYS A 178 10.65 -9.37 4.71
C LYS A 178 9.65 -9.70 3.62
N TYR A 179 9.11 -10.92 3.64
CA TYR A 179 8.12 -11.39 2.67
C TYR A 179 6.69 -11.15 3.17
N CYS A 180 5.86 -10.54 2.32
CA CYS A 180 4.42 -10.43 2.55
C CYS A 180 3.66 -10.47 1.22
N LYS A 181 2.88 -11.54 1.01
CA LYS A 181 1.95 -11.65 -0.11
C LYS A 181 0.52 -11.61 0.44
N PRO A 182 -0.35 -10.70 -0.04
CA PRO A 182 -1.74 -10.67 0.37
C PRO A 182 -2.42 -12.03 0.19
N ASP A 183 -3.24 -12.42 1.17
CA ASP A 183 -3.95 -13.70 1.21
C ASP A 183 -5.36 -13.48 1.75
N ASP A 184 -6.31 -14.26 1.22
CA ASP A 184 -7.72 -14.29 1.64
C ASP A 184 -8.22 -15.73 1.58
N SER A 185 -7.50 -16.60 2.27
CA SER A 185 -7.78 -18.03 2.33
C SER A 185 -7.59 -18.54 3.76
N SER A 186 -7.71 -19.84 3.97
CA SER A 186 -7.55 -20.43 5.31
C SER A 186 -6.17 -20.20 5.94
N SER A 187 -5.15 -19.81 5.17
CA SER A 187 -3.82 -19.45 5.69
C SER A 187 -3.71 -18.01 6.19
N GLY A 188 -4.72 -17.17 5.92
CA GLY A 188 -4.81 -15.83 6.47
C GLY A 188 -5.67 -14.90 5.61
N HIS A 189 -6.25 -13.90 6.27
CA HIS A 189 -7.10 -12.86 5.68
C HIS A 189 -6.45 -11.49 5.90
N PHE A 190 -5.51 -11.13 5.04
CA PHE A 190 -4.70 -9.91 5.23
C PHE A 190 -4.20 -9.29 3.93
N THR A 191 -3.93 -8.00 4.00
CA THR A 191 -3.11 -7.26 3.03
C THR A 191 -1.75 -6.92 3.64
N CYS A 192 -0.85 -6.36 2.83
CA CYS A 192 0.49 -6.00 3.26
C CYS A 192 0.65 -4.47 3.22
N ASP A 193 1.20 -3.90 4.29
CA ASP A 193 1.53 -2.49 4.34
C ASP A 193 2.85 -2.16 3.60
N ALA A 194 3.26 -0.89 3.61
CA ALA A 194 4.49 -0.44 2.95
C ALA A 194 5.78 -1.04 3.55
N ASN A 195 5.72 -1.56 4.78
CA ASN A 195 6.82 -2.21 5.48
C ASN A 195 6.74 -3.74 5.39
N GLY A 196 5.77 -4.29 4.66
CA GLY A 196 5.51 -5.72 4.59
C GLY A 196 4.89 -6.32 5.86
N ASP A 197 4.34 -5.49 6.75
CA ASP A 197 3.53 -5.97 7.87
C ASP A 197 2.14 -6.36 7.40
N LYS A 198 1.59 -7.40 8.02
CA LYS A 198 0.23 -7.87 7.74
C LYS A 198 -0.78 -6.91 8.35
N ILE A 199 -1.71 -6.44 7.53
CA ILE A 199 -2.90 -5.72 7.96
C ILE A 199 -4.07 -6.72 7.84
N CYS A 200 -4.59 -7.17 8.98
CA CYS A 200 -5.73 -8.07 8.98
C CYS A 200 -6.96 -7.40 8.38
N MET A 201 -7.71 -8.16 7.58
CA MET A 201 -9.00 -7.73 7.07
C MET A 201 -10.00 -7.56 8.23
N PRO A 202 -11.05 -6.74 8.07
CA PRO A 202 -12.09 -6.60 9.08
C PRO A 202 -12.65 -7.95 9.53
N GLY A 203 -12.85 -8.13 10.83
CA GLY A 203 -13.30 -9.39 11.42
C GLY A 203 -12.18 -10.42 11.68
N TRP A 204 -10.93 -10.13 11.30
CA TRP A 204 -9.80 -11.03 11.53
C TRP A 204 -8.72 -10.41 12.41
N GLN A 205 -8.04 -11.25 13.18
CA GLN A 205 -6.97 -10.87 14.11
C GLN A 205 -5.88 -11.94 14.22
N GLY A 206 -4.89 -11.67 15.09
CA GLY A 206 -3.73 -12.53 15.30
C GLY A 206 -2.59 -12.25 14.32
N SER A 207 -1.41 -12.80 14.60
CA SER A 207 -0.18 -12.53 13.82
C SER A 207 -0.23 -13.02 12.36
N GLN A 208 -1.14 -13.95 12.06
CA GLN A 208 -1.37 -14.49 10.71
C GLN A 208 -2.73 -14.06 10.14
N CYS A 209 -3.52 -13.28 10.88
CA CYS A 209 -4.88 -12.89 10.49
C CYS A 209 -5.77 -14.09 10.14
N THR A 210 -5.62 -15.18 10.90
CA THR A 210 -6.40 -16.43 10.77
C THR A 210 -7.40 -16.60 11.91
N GLU A 211 -7.34 -15.74 12.92
CA GLU A 211 -8.21 -15.81 14.08
C GLU A 211 -9.43 -14.93 13.82
N ASP A 212 -10.61 -15.51 13.96
CA ASP A 212 -11.87 -14.81 13.87
C ASP A 212 -12.03 -13.85 15.06
N THR A 213 -12.51 -12.64 14.80
CA THR A 213 -12.84 -11.67 15.83
C THR A 213 -14.24 -11.96 16.33
N ASP A 214 -14.41 -12.14 17.64
CA ASP A 214 -15.75 -12.33 18.21
C ASP A 214 -16.45 -10.97 18.41
N GLU A 215 -17.15 -10.46 17.39
CA GLU A 215 -17.86 -9.18 17.50
C GLU A 215 -19.01 -9.23 18.51
N CYS A 216 -19.55 -10.42 18.79
CA CYS A 216 -20.56 -10.60 19.83
C CYS A 216 -19.98 -10.35 21.23
N ALA A 217 -18.79 -10.86 21.50
CA ALA A 217 -18.07 -10.59 22.75
C ALA A 217 -17.71 -9.10 22.89
N LEU A 218 -17.51 -8.40 21.77
CA LEU A 218 -17.28 -6.96 21.72
C LEU A 218 -18.56 -6.11 21.81
N GLY A 219 -19.75 -6.74 21.82
CA GLY A 219 -21.02 -6.04 22.00
C GLY A 219 -21.52 -5.29 20.77
N PHE A 220 -21.20 -5.76 19.56
CA PHE A 220 -21.60 -5.07 18.32
C PHE A 220 -23.12 -5.06 18.11
N CYS A 221 -23.87 -6.04 18.62
CA CYS A 221 -25.33 -5.98 18.65
C CYS A 221 -25.81 -5.07 19.79
N VAL A 222 -26.46 -3.96 19.45
CA VAL A 222 -27.02 -3.03 20.46
C VAL A 222 -28.22 -3.67 21.16
N ARG A 223 -29.01 -4.44 20.41
CA ARG A 223 -30.20 -5.17 20.87
C ARG A 223 -30.32 -6.48 20.12
N GLY A 224 -31.02 -7.44 20.71
CA GLY A 224 -31.28 -8.74 20.08
C GLY A 224 -30.24 -9.80 20.40
N THR A 225 -30.37 -10.94 19.73
CA THR A 225 -29.46 -12.09 19.92
C THR A 225 -28.31 -11.99 18.93
N CYS A 226 -27.07 -12.04 19.42
CA CYS A 226 -25.89 -12.02 18.57
C CYS A 226 -25.46 -13.42 18.17
N LYS A 227 -25.02 -13.57 16.92
CA LYS A 227 -24.37 -14.77 16.41
C LYS A 227 -23.09 -14.37 15.68
N ASN A 228 -21.96 -14.85 16.20
CA ASN A 228 -20.65 -14.67 15.61
C ASN A 228 -20.46 -15.59 14.39
N THR A 229 -19.80 -15.09 13.34
CA THR A 229 -19.55 -15.83 12.10
C THR A 229 -18.13 -15.56 11.58
N PRO A 230 -17.54 -16.41 10.73
CA PRO A 230 -16.18 -16.16 10.24
C PRO A 230 -16.07 -14.84 9.47
N GLY A 231 -15.28 -13.90 10.02
CA GLY A 231 -15.03 -12.56 9.48
C GLY A 231 -16.20 -11.59 9.61
N ASP A 232 -17.28 -11.94 10.31
CA ASP A 232 -18.44 -11.07 10.48
C ASP A 232 -19.39 -11.52 11.62
N TYR A 233 -20.49 -10.81 11.83
CA TYR A 233 -21.53 -11.20 12.77
C TYR A 233 -22.93 -10.92 12.23
N SER A 234 -23.92 -11.57 12.83
CA SER A 234 -25.33 -11.31 12.60
C SER A 234 -26.07 -11.04 13.91
N CYS A 235 -26.97 -10.05 13.90
CA CYS A 235 -27.87 -9.76 15.00
C CYS A 235 -29.31 -10.10 14.62
N ASP A 236 -29.97 -10.92 15.43
CA ASP A 236 -31.40 -11.16 15.34
C ASP A 236 -32.14 -10.03 16.05
N CYS A 237 -32.59 -9.05 15.27
CA CYS A 237 -33.22 -7.86 15.81
C CYS A 237 -34.59 -8.15 16.43
N PRO A 238 -34.88 -7.59 17.62
CA PRO A 238 -36.21 -7.67 18.20
C PRO A 238 -37.24 -6.94 17.33
N GLU A 239 -38.51 -7.20 17.61
CA GLU A 239 -39.62 -6.59 16.89
C GLU A 239 -39.46 -5.06 16.84
N HIS A 240 -39.79 -4.48 15.68
CA HIS A 240 -39.64 -3.05 15.39
C HIS A 240 -38.21 -2.50 15.31
N TYR A 241 -37.15 -3.29 15.44
CA TYR A 241 -35.76 -2.83 15.22
C TYR A 241 -35.15 -3.40 13.93
N THR A 242 -34.15 -2.71 13.39
CA THR A 242 -33.46 -3.06 12.13
C THR A 242 -32.02 -2.54 12.10
N GLY A 243 -31.28 -2.89 11.05
CA GLY A 243 -29.85 -2.61 10.87
C GLY A 243 -28.96 -3.76 11.33
N LYS A 244 -27.70 -3.78 10.86
CA LYS A 244 -26.72 -4.85 11.16
C LYS A 244 -26.52 -5.07 12.66
N ASN A 245 -26.64 -4.00 13.45
CA ASN A 245 -26.50 -3.99 14.91
C ASN A 245 -27.81 -3.73 15.67
N CYS A 246 -28.97 -3.77 15.00
CA CYS A 246 -30.28 -3.48 15.60
C CYS A 246 -30.39 -2.12 16.30
N SER A 247 -29.68 -1.12 15.75
CA SER A 247 -29.64 0.24 16.29
C SER A 247 -30.80 1.12 15.81
N TYR A 248 -31.45 0.75 14.70
CA TYR A 248 -32.49 1.58 14.09
C TYR A 248 -33.88 1.08 14.44
N LEU A 249 -34.77 2.00 14.75
CA LEU A 249 -36.19 1.71 14.89
C LEU A 249 -36.84 1.69 13.50
N LYS A 250 -37.61 0.65 13.20
CA LYS A 250 -38.41 0.57 11.97
C LYS A 250 -39.40 1.72 11.95
N ASN A 251 -39.59 2.32 10.79
CA ASN A 251 -40.54 3.40 10.63
C ASN A 251 -41.97 2.80 10.49
N PRO A 252 -42.87 2.98 11.48
CA PRO A 252 -44.22 2.44 11.43
C PRO A 252 -45.07 3.01 10.28
N CYS A 253 -44.71 4.17 9.74
CA CYS A 253 -45.41 4.77 8.60
C CYS A 253 -45.15 4.07 7.26
N GLN A 254 -44.15 3.17 7.18
CA GLN A 254 -43.86 2.44 5.93
C GLN A 254 -45.01 1.53 5.48
N GLU A 255 -45.80 1.01 6.42
CA GLU A 255 -46.97 0.19 6.11
C GLU A 255 -48.20 1.02 5.71
N GLN A 256 -48.06 2.35 5.62
CA GLN A 256 -49.13 3.29 5.26
C GLN A 256 -50.41 3.10 6.11
N PRO A 257 -50.32 3.14 7.45
CA PRO A 257 -51.45 2.86 8.32
C PRO A 257 -52.55 3.93 8.27
N CYS A 258 -52.25 5.15 7.81
CA CYS A 258 -53.22 6.25 7.72
C CYS A 258 -54.05 6.13 6.45
N LEU A 259 -55.36 5.97 6.61
CA LEU A 259 -56.31 5.80 5.50
C LEU A 259 -56.85 7.15 5.02
N ASN A 260 -57.60 7.11 3.91
CA ASN A 260 -58.37 8.24 3.37
C ASN A 260 -57.57 9.52 3.13
N GLY A 261 -56.31 9.36 2.72
CA GLY A 261 -55.40 10.48 2.42
C GLY A 261 -54.81 11.15 3.64
N GLY A 262 -54.86 10.52 4.82
CA GLY A 262 -54.19 11.01 6.03
C GLY A 262 -52.66 10.95 5.92
N THR A 263 -51.98 11.94 6.50
CA THR A 263 -50.50 11.98 6.54
C THR A 263 -49.99 11.27 7.80
N CYS A 264 -49.04 10.36 7.64
CA CYS A 264 -48.44 9.62 8.75
C CYS A 264 -47.18 10.31 9.29
N PHE A 265 -47.07 10.42 10.61
CA PHE A 265 -45.88 10.90 11.32
C PHE A 265 -45.38 9.83 12.30
N ALA A 266 -44.15 9.38 12.13
CA ALA A 266 -43.51 8.43 13.04
C ALA A 266 -42.94 9.15 14.27
N HIS A 267 -43.00 8.49 15.42
CA HIS A 267 -42.32 8.94 16.63
C HIS A 267 -40.80 8.70 16.53
N ALA A 268 -40.00 9.57 17.13
CA ALA A 268 -38.54 9.53 16.96
C ALA A 268 -37.85 8.41 17.74
N THR A 269 -38.44 7.94 18.85
CA THR A 269 -37.80 7.00 19.78
C THR A 269 -38.62 5.74 20.06
N GLU A 270 -39.87 5.68 19.61
CA GLU A 270 -40.80 4.57 19.86
C GLU A 270 -41.46 4.15 18.55
N HIS A 271 -41.82 2.86 18.42
CA HIS A 271 -42.48 2.36 17.22
C HIS A 271 -43.97 2.72 17.23
N VAL A 272 -44.24 4.02 17.24
CA VAL A 272 -45.57 4.62 17.32
C VAL A 272 -45.70 5.63 16.19
N TYR A 273 -46.91 5.78 15.66
CA TYR A 273 -47.22 6.78 14.65
C TYR A 273 -48.47 7.59 15.02
N ILE A 274 -48.61 8.75 14.40
CA ILE A 274 -49.79 9.61 14.48
C ILE A 274 -50.26 9.90 13.06
N CYS A 275 -51.56 9.72 12.81
CA CYS A 275 -52.19 10.11 11.57
C CYS A 275 -52.80 11.51 11.68
N GLN A 276 -52.41 12.40 10.77
CA GLN A 276 -53.11 13.65 10.53
C GLN A 276 -54.19 13.42 9.48
N CYS A 277 -55.44 13.38 9.92
CA CYS A 277 -56.58 13.11 9.04
C CYS A 277 -56.97 14.31 8.18
N MET A 278 -57.42 14.01 6.96
CA MET A 278 -58.07 14.98 6.08
C MET A 278 -59.43 15.44 6.66
N PRO A 279 -59.97 16.58 6.22
CA PRO A 279 -61.27 17.07 6.69
C PRO A 279 -62.37 16.01 6.58
N ASN A 280 -63.19 15.91 7.63
CA ASN A 280 -64.28 14.94 7.79
C ASN A 280 -63.84 13.48 7.96
N TRP A 281 -62.56 13.21 8.27
CA TRP A 281 -62.11 11.89 8.72
C TRP A 281 -61.56 11.96 10.15
N GLU A 282 -61.78 10.90 10.92
CA GLU A 282 -61.33 10.75 12.31
C GLU A 282 -60.99 9.28 12.64
N GLY A 283 -60.49 9.04 13.85
CA GLY A 283 -59.99 7.75 14.30
C GLY A 283 -58.46 7.62 14.19
N ILE A 284 -57.89 6.62 14.86
CA ILE A 284 -56.43 6.43 14.97
C ILE A 284 -55.74 6.30 13.61
N ASN A 285 -56.44 5.75 12.61
CA ASN A 285 -55.99 5.53 11.24
C ASN A 285 -56.81 6.33 10.22
N CYS A 286 -57.56 7.35 10.63
CA CYS A 286 -58.46 8.14 9.76
C CYS A 286 -59.53 7.30 9.04
N GLN A 287 -59.96 6.20 9.66
CA GLN A 287 -60.87 5.22 9.06
C GLN A 287 -62.35 5.59 9.20
N MET A 288 -62.70 6.54 10.07
CA MET A 288 -64.08 6.91 10.36
C MET A 288 -64.44 8.24 9.70
N PHE A 289 -65.59 8.32 9.03
CA PHE A 289 -66.07 9.59 8.48
C PHE A 289 -66.76 10.41 9.59
N ALA A 290 -66.16 11.54 9.94
CA ALA A 290 -66.71 12.46 10.93
C ALA A 290 -67.88 13.23 10.32
N LEU A 291 -69.11 12.75 10.59
CA LEU A 291 -70.33 13.47 10.24
C LEU A 291 -70.38 14.77 11.05
N ARG A 292 -69.93 15.88 10.45
CA ARG A 292 -70.23 17.22 10.97
C ARG A 292 -71.71 17.50 10.73
N LEU A 293 -72.57 17.01 11.63
CA LEU A 293 -73.91 17.56 11.74
C LEU A 293 -73.75 19.04 12.17
N PRO A 294 -74.33 20.00 11.42
CA PRO A 294 -74.44 21.33 11.96
C PRO A 294 -75.36 21.21 13.17
N TRP A 295 -75.03 21.92 14.26
CA TRP A 295 -75.78 21.96 15.52
C TRP A 295 -75.45 20.85 16.52
N LYS A 296 -74.31 21.00 17.22
CA LYS A 296 -74.27 20.78 18.67
C LYS A 296 -73.04 21.44 19.29
N ASN A 297 -73.29 22.50 20.06
CA ASN A 297 -72.36 22.98 21.07
C ASN A 297 -72.15 21.86 22.10
N HIS A 298 -71.01 21.19 22.06
CA HIS A 298 -70.54 20.39 23.19
C HIS A 298 -69.16 20.86 23.60
N VAL A 299 -69.17 21.80 24.56
CA VAL A 299 -68.15 21.86 25.59
C VAL A 299 -68.14 20.50 26.27
N ASN A 300 -67.10 19.70 26.06
CA ASN A 300 -66.79 18.57 26.93
C ASN A 300 -65.68 19.03 27.89
N ILE A 301 -66.10 19.60 29.00
CA ILE A 301 -65.34 19.56 30.24
C ILE A 301 -65.64 18.20 30.85
N VAL A 302 -64.63 17.35 30.96
CA VAL A 302 -64.59 16.30 31.97
C VAL A 302 -63.37 16.61 32.83
N GLY A 303 -63.61 16.98 34.08
CA GLY A 303 -62.55 17.19 35.08
C GLY A 303 -61.74 15.90 35.31
N SER A 304 -60.63 15.88 36.01
CA SER A 304 -60.00 16.86 36.89
C SER A 304 -58.64 16.26 37.25
N VAL A 305 -57.54 16.94 36.97
CA VAL A 305 -56.29 16.73 37.71
C VAL A 305 -55.80 18.10 38.15
N THR A 306 -55.73 18.26 39.46
CA THR A 306 -55.35 19.48 40.19
C THR A 306 -53.98 20.02 39.78
N PRO A 307 -53.76 21.34 39.78
CA PRO A 307 -52.43 21.90 39.57
C PRO A 307 -51.67 21.87 40.90
N THR A 308 -50.76 20.92 41.08
CA THR A 308 -49.78 21.02 42.16
C THR A 308 -48.59 21.84 41.66
N ARG A 309 -48.47 23.04 42.22
CA ARG A 309 -47.43 24.04 41.96
C ARG A 309 -46.16 23.66 42.73
N ILE A 310 -45.04 23.41 42.06
CA ILE A 310 -43.70 23.60 42.65
C ILE A 310 -42.80 24.32 41.64
N LEU A 311 -42.18 25.37 42.14
CA LEU A 311 -41.31 26.36 41.51
C LEU A 311 -39.94 25.77 41.17
N THR A 312 -39.35 26.18 40.04
CA THR A 312 -37.92 26.54 40.00
C THR A 312 -37.63 27.57 38.92
N ARG A 313 -36.91 28.60 39.34
CA ARG A 313 -36.33 29.69 38.55
C ARG A 313 -35.38 29.17 37.48
N TYR A 314 -35.39 29.81 36.31
CA TYR A 314 -34.17 29.99 35.52
C TYR A 314 -33.31 31.09 36.17
N PRO A 315 -31.98 30.93 36.32
CA PRO A 315 -31.07 32.02 36.05
C PRO A 315 -30.77 32.06 34.55
N GLN A 316 -30.87 33.26 33.98
CA GLN A 316 -30.08 33.60 32.81
C GLN A 316 -28.61 33.61 33.22
N TYR A 317 -27.76 32.89 32.48
CA TYR A 317 -26.55 33.37 31.80
C TYR A 317 -26.03 32.26 30.90
#